data_AF-A0A0Q5X7J3-F1
#
_entry.id   AF-A0A0Q5X7J3-F1
#
_cell.length_a   1.000
_cell.length_b   1.000
_cell.length_c   1.000
_cell.angle_alpha   90.00
_cell.angle_beta   90.00
_cell.angle_gamma   90.00
#
_symmetry.space_group_name_H-M   'P 1'
#
loop_
_entity.id
_entity.type
_entity.pdbx_description
1 polymer ?
#
loop_
_entity_poly.entity_id
_entity_poly.type
_entity_poly.pdbx_seq_one_letter_code
_entity_poly.pdbx_strand_id
1 'polypeptide(L)'
;MIAMGQVLFKLSSRTTGDFGVAGILSLLLNPLMIAALAVYGVGTLVWIFVLKSVPLTMAYSFMALTFCFVPLLASIFLGETLTLKTAIGAMLLIGGMIVINS
;
A
#
# COMPACT_ATOMS: atom_id res chain seq x y z
N MET A 1 -3.73 -5.02 2.20
CA MET A 1 -2.71 -4.83 3.26
C MET A 1 -1.64 -3.81 2.88
N ILE A 2 -0.98 -3.98 1.73
CA ILE A 2 0.00 -3.03 1.19
C ILE A 2 -0.57 -1.61 1.15
N ALA A 3 -1.79 -1.44 0.63
CA ALA A 3 -2.44 -0.13 0.55
C ALA A 3 -2.67 0.54 1.91
N MET A 4 -3.08 -0.24 2.92
CA MET A 4 -3.27 0.25 4.29
C MET A 4 -1.94 0.66 4.92
N GLY A 5 -0.88 -0.13 4.72
CA GLY A 5 0.47 0.21 5.19
C GLY A 5 1.02 1.50 4.56
N GLN A 6 0.77 1.72 3.26
CA GLN A 6 1.17 2.97 2.58
C GLN A 6 0.48 4.21 3.18
N VAL A 7 -0.82 4.11 3.48
CA VAL A 7 -1.57 5.17 4.18
C VAL A 7 -0.99 5.43 5.57
N LEU A 8 -0.70 4.37 6.35
CA LEU A 8 -0.11 4.50 7.68
C LEU A 8 1.30 5.11 7.65
N PHE A 9 2.13 4.75 6.67
CA PHE A 9 3.45 5.39 6.50
C PHE A 9 3.32 6.88 6.18
N LYS A 10 2.37 7.26 5.32
CA LYS A 10 2.11 8.66 5.00
C LYS A 10 1.60 9.46 6.19
N LEU A 11 0.81 8.85 7.07
CA LEU A 11 0.38 9.47 8.32
C LEU A 11 1.55 9.58 9.31
N SER A 12 2.37 8.53 9.44
CA SER A 12 3.56 8.53 10.30
C SER A 12 4.58 9.59 9.89
N SER A 13 4.75 9.81 8.58
CA SER A 13 5.70 10.81 8.07
C SER A 13 5.29 12.25 8.41
N ARG A 14 4.02 12.52 8.71
CA ARG A 14 3.56 13.87 9.12
C ARG A 14 3.98 14.22 10.56
N THR A 15 4.28 13.21 11.36
CA THR A 15 4.69 13.34 12.77
C THR A 15 6.20 13.23 12.97
N THR A 16 6.97 13.01 11.89
CA THR A 16 8.43 12.91 11.93
C THR A 16 9.06 14.30 11.98
N GLY A 17 9.94 14.53 12.96
CA GLY A 17 10.78 15.73 13.04
C GLY A 17 11.97 15.72 12.06
N ASP A 18 12.92 16.63 12.25
CA ASP A 18 14.10 16.78 11.37
C ASP A 18 14.91 15.48 11.20
N PHE A 19 15.62 15.41 10.07
CA PHE A 19 16.56 14.32 9.77
C PHE A 19 17.77 14.35 10.73
N GLY A 20 17.62 13.69 11.87
CA GLY A 20 18.65 13.48 12.88
C GLY A 20 18.36 12.23 13.72
N VAL A 21 19.31 11.84 14.58
CA VAL A 21 19.18 10.62 15.41
C VAL A 21 17.91 10.64 16.27
N ALA A 22 17.55 11.81 16.82
CA ALA A 22 16.31 12.01 17.57
C ALA A 22 15.04 11.91 16.69
N GLY A 23 15.11 12.37 15.45
CA GLY A 23 14.02 12.24 14.47
C GLY A 23 13.80 10.79 14.03
N ILE A 24 14.89 10.03 13.84
CA ILE A 24 14.82 8.59 13.54
C ILE A 24 14.26 7.82 14.73
N LEU A 25 14.72 8.11 15.95
CA LEU A 25 14.23 7.41 17.14
C LEU A 25 12.75 7.70 17.41
N SER A 26 12.31 8.95 17.25
CA SER A 26 10.90 9.31 17.38
C SER A 26 10.02 8.70 16.29
N LEU A 27 10.54 8.52 15.08
CA LEU A 27 9.86 7.78 14.01
C LEU A 27 9.72 6.29 14.33
N LEU A 28 10.78 5.66 14.84
CA LEU A 28 10.76 4.23 15.21
C LEU A 28 9.81 3.94 16.36
N LEU A 29 9.67 4.86 17.31
CA LEU A 29 8.75 4.76 18.45
C LEU A 29 7.32 5.23 18.12
N ASN A 30 7.07 5.71 16.90
CA ASN A 30 5.75 6.19 16.50
C ASN A 30 4.75 5.02 16.42
N PRO A 31 3.62 5.06 17.16
CA PRO A 31 2.63 3.98 17.14
C PRO A 31 2.08 3.66 15.74
N LEU A 32 1.94 4.68 14.87
CA LEU A 32 1.49 4.48 13.49
C LEU A 32 2.55 3.80 12.64
N MET A 33 3.84 4.10 12.87
CA MET A 33 4.95 3.44 12.18
C MET A 33 5.03 1.97 12.59
N ILE A 34 4.90 1.69 13.89
CA ILE A 34 4.87 0.33 14.42
C ILE A 34 3.67 -0.44 13.86
N ALA A 35 2.48 0.17 13.82
CA ALA A 35 1.29 -0.43 13.21
C ALA A 35 1.50 -0.68 11.71
N ALA A 36 2.10 0.26 10.97
CA ALA A 36 2.42 0.10 9.56
C ALA A 36 3.37 -1.08 9.33
N LEU A 37 4.42 -1.20 10.14
CA LEU A 37 5.39 -2.30 10.09
C LEU A 37 4.78 -3.63 10.49
N ALA A 38 3.93 -3.68 11.53
CA ALA A 38 3.22 -4.89 11.93
C ALA A 38 2.30 -5.38 10.82
N VAL A 39 1.53 -4.47 10.22
CA VAL A 39 0.72 -4.74 9.04
C VAL A 39 1.61 -5.29 7.91
N TYR A 40 2.68 -4.59 7.53
CA TYR A 40 3.59 -5.06 6.48
C TYR A 40 4.19 -6.44 6.77
N GLY A 41 4.67 -6.67 7.99
CA GLY A 41 5.24 -7.95 8.41
C GLY A 41 4.23 -9.09 8.29
N VAL A 42 3.00 -8.90 8.77
CA VAL A 42 1.94 -9.92 8.68
C VAL A 42 1.68 -10.32 7.23
N GLY A 43 1.56 -9.37 6.31
CA GLY A 43 1.30 -9.77 4.93
C GLY A 43 2.51 -10.08 4.11
N THR A 44 3.73 -9.78 4.54
CA THR A 44 4.89 -10.47 3.99
C THR A 44 4.76 -11.97 4.27
N LEU A 45 4.37 -12.37 5.49
CA LEU A 45 4.13 -13.77 5.79
C LEU A 45 2.99 -14.35 4.94
N VAL A 46 1.83 -13.68 4.90
CA VAL A 46 0.70 -14.11 4.05
C VAL A 46 1.12 -14.21 2.58
N TRP A 47 1.89 -13.25 2.07
CA TRP A 47 2.37 -13.23 0.70
C TRP A 47 3.26 -14.43 0.38
N ILE A 48 4.17 -14.81 1.28
CA ILE A 48 4.99 -16.01 1.13
C ILE A 48 4.11 -17.27 0.98
N PHE A 49 3.05 -17.40 1.78
CA PHE A 49 2.12 -18.52 1.67
C PHE A 49 1.28 -18.49 0.39
N VAL A 50 0.87 -17.30 -0.08
CA VAL A 50 0.16 -17.14 -1.35
C VAL A 50 1.05 -17.56 -2.52
N LEU A 51 2.31 -17.11 -2.55
CA LEU A 51 3.25 -17.47 -3.61
C LEU A 51 3.59 -18.95 -3.67
N LYS A 52 3.45 -19.68 -2.55
CA LYS A 52 3.56 -21.13 -2.53
C LYS A 52 2.42 -21.83 -3.28
N SER A 53 1.25 -21.20 -3.34
CA SER A 53 -0.01 -21.82 -3.79
C SER A 53 -0.50 -21.30 -5.14
N VAL A 54 -0.02 -20.12 -5.57
CA VAL A 54 -0.47 -19.42 -6.78
C VAL A 54 0.75 -19.04 -7.63
N PRO A 55 0.71 -19.21 -8.97
CA PRO A 55 1.78 -18.75 -9.85
C PRO A 55 2.08 -17.26 -9.65
N LEU A 56 3.37 -16.91 -9.68
CA LEU A 56 3.86 -15.56 -9.45
C LEU A 56 3.15 -14.53 -10.35
N THR A 57 2.93 -14.86 -11.63
CA THR A 57 2.26 -14.00 -12.61
C THR A 57 0.85 -13.61 -12.17
N MET A 58 0.04 -14.59 -11.74
CA MET A 58 -1.32 -14.34 -11.24
C MET A 58 -1.29 -13.52 -9.95
N ALA A 59 -0.37 -13.82 -9.03
CA ALA A 59 -0.25 -13.09 -7.78
C ALA A 59 0.10 -11.61 -8.02
N TYR A 60 1.01 -11.32 -8.96
CA TYR A 60 1.36 -9.95 -9.34
C TYR A 60 0.23 -9.23 -10.09
N SER A 61 -0.60 -9.93 -10.86
CA SER A 61 -1.84 -9.35 -11.39
C SER A 61 -2.71 -8.82 -10.26
N PHE A 62 -3.01 -9.63 -9.24
CA PHE A 62 -3.78 -9.15 -8.07
C PHE A 62 -3.08 -8.02 -7.31
N MET A 63 -1.74 -8.04 -7.23
CA MET A 63 -0.99 -6.94 -6.62
C MET A 63 -1.24 -5.61 -7.34
N ALA A 64 -1.48 -5.62 -8.66
CA ALA A 64 -1.79 -4.41 -9.42
C ALA A 64 -3.08 -3.71 -8.97
N LEU A 65 -4.07 -4.43 -8.39
CA LEU A 65 -5.27 -3.81 -7.78
C LEU A 65 -4.91 -2.88 -6.63
N THR A 66 -3.75 -3.06 -5.99
CA THR A 66 -3.27 -2.18 -4.93
C THR A 66 -3.14 -0.73 -5.43
N PHE A 67 -2.78 -0.52 -6.70
CA PHE A 67 -2.72 0.81 -7.31
C PHE A 67 -4.10 1.46 -7.47
N CYS A 68 -5.19 0.68 -7.41
CA CYS A 68 -6.56 1.21 -7.37
C CYS A 68 -6.99 1.51 -5.91
N PHE A 69 -6.64 0.62 -4.97
CA PHE A 69 -7.01 0.77 -3.57
C PHE A 69 -6.24 1.87 -2.83
N VAL A 70 -4.95 2.10 -3.16
CA VAL A 70 -4.15 3.14 -2.50
C VAL A 70 -4.75 4.54 -2.68
N PRO A 71 -5.04 5.02 -3.91
CA PRO A 71 -5.67 6.32 -4.10
C PRO A 71 -7.05 6.41 -3.44
N LEU A 72 -7.83 5.32 -3.48
CA LEU A 72 -9.16 5.28 -2.85
C LEU A 72 -9.06 5.47 -1.33
N LEU A 73 -8.19 4.70 -0.68
CA LEU A 73 -7.93 4.82 0.75
C LEU A 73 -7.29 6.17 1.09
N ALA A 74 -6.41 6.69 0.24
CA ALA A 74 -5.82 8.01 0.43
C ALA A 74 -6.89 9.12 0.36
N SER A 75 -7.87 8.99 -0.53
CA SER A 75 -8.99 9.92 -0.59
C SER A 75 -9.87 9.88 0.66
N ILE A 76 -10.18 8.67 1.16
CA ILE A 76 -11.03 8.50 2.34
C ILE A 76 -10.31 8.93 3.63
N PHE A 77 -9.06 8.50 3.83
CA PHE A 77 -8.35 8.68 5.10
C PHE A 77 -7.47 9.93 5.15
N LEU A 78 -6.92 10.37 4.01
CA LEU A 78 -6.07 11.58 3.95
C LEU A 78 -6.78 12.78 3.31
N GLY A 79 -7.98 12.60 2.75
CA GLY A 79 -8.72 13.66 2.07
C GLY A 79 -8.14 14.04 0.70
N GLU A 80 -7.30 13.18 0.10
CA GLU A 80 -6.70 13.46 -1.20
C GLU A 80 -7.76 13.42 -2.32
N THR A 81 -7.70 14.37 -3.25
CA THR A 81 -8.64 14.45 -4.37
C THR A 81 -8.34 13.38 -5.41
N LEU A 82 -9.31 12.48 -5.63
CA LEU A 82 -9.27 11.56 -6.76
C LEU A 82 -9.43 12.33 -8.07
N THR A 83 -8.45 12.21 -8.94
CA THR A 83 -8.48 12.85 -10.25
C THR A 83 -9.11 11.92 -11.29
N LEU A 84 -9.66 12.50 -12.37
CA LEU A 84 -10.16 11.70 -13.49
C LEU A 84 -9.05 10.84 -14.11
N LYS A 85 -7.80 11.32 -14.10
CA LYS A 85 -6.62 10.57 -14.57
C LYS A 85 -6.39 9.31 -13.73
N THR A 86 -6.51 9.40 -12.40
CA THR A 86 -6.38 8.23 -11.51
C THR A 86 -7.49 7.21 -11.75
N ALA A 87 -8.72 7.66 -12.03
CA ALA A 87 -9.83 6.76 -12.36
C ALA A 87 -9.62 6.05 -13.71
N ILE A 88 -9.19 6.78 -14.75
CA ILE A 88 -8.87 6.20 -16.06
C ILE A 88 -7.72 5.17 -15.94
N GLY A 89 -6.66 5.53 -15.21
CA GLY A 89 -5.55 4.61 -14.94
C GLY A 89 -5.99 3.33 -14.22
N ALA A 90 -6.86 3.45 -13.21
CA ALA A 90 -7.44 2.30 -12.52
C ALA A 90 -8.24 1.40 -13.48
N MET A 91 -9.06 1.97 -14.37
CA MET A 91 -9.78 1.19 -15.38
C MET A 91 -8.84 0.46 -16.34
N LEU A 92 -7.75 1.09 -16.78
CA LEU A 92 -6.74 0.45 -17.63
C LEU A 92 -6.03 -0.70 -16.92
N LEU A 93 -5.69 -0.56 -15.64
CA LEU A 93 -5.10 -1.64 -14.85
C LEU A 93 -6.05 -2.82 -14.71
N ILE A 94 -7.32 -2.56 -14.42
CA ILE A 94 -8.37 -3.60 -14.33
C ILE A 94 -8.54 -4.29 -15.68
N GLY A 95 -8.61 -3.53 -16.78
CA GLY A 95 -8.69 -4.09 -18.12
C GLY A 95 -7.48 -4.98 -18.46
N GLY A 96 -6.27 -4.51 -18.16
CA GLY A 96 -5.03 -5.30 -18.35
C GLY A 96 -5.03 -6.59 -17.54
N MET A 97 -5.53 -6.56 -16.29
CA MET A 97 -5.68 -7.77 -15.48
C MET A 97 -6.66 -8.77 -16.08
N ILE A 98 -7.80 -8.32 -16.60
CA ILE A 98 -8.78 -9.19 -17.24
C ILE A 98 -8.11 -9.91 -18.41
N VAL A 99 -7.37 -9.18 -19.26
CA VAL A 99 -6.65 -9.77 -20.40
C VAL A 99 -5.59 -10.78 -19.95
N ILE A 100 -4.84 -10.51 -18.88
CA ILE A 100 -3.82 -11.44 -18.35
C ILE A 100 -4.45 -12.73 -17.77
N ASN A 101 -5.68 -12.64 -17.23
CA ASN A 101 -6.36 -13.75 -16.55
C ASN A 101 -7.46 -14.40 -17.41
N SER A 102 -7.61 -14.01 -18.68
CA SER A 102 -8.50 -14.66 -19.66
C SER A 102 -7.78 -15.80 -20.36
#